data_AF-A0AAU7QEF2-F1
#
_entry.id   AF-A0AAU7QEF2-F1
#
_cell.length_a   1.000
_cell.length_b   1.000
_cell.length_c   1.000
_cell.angle_alpha   90.00
_cell.angle_beta   90.00
_cell.angle_gamma   90.00
#
_symmetry.space_group_name_H-M   'P 1'
#
loop_
_entity.id
_entity.type
_entity.pdbx_description
1 polymer ?
#
loop_
_entity_poly.entity_id
_entity_poly.type
_entity_poly.pdbx_seq_one_letter_code
_entity_poly.pdbx_strand_id
1 'polypeptide(L)'
;MSTISRPGRAVNGKRRGDMMASQNFRDYLMPDDAPRIAAARGVDLQTYGERMLSTEKARDLRAHWQTLLNEAFRGITVDGRVRQGLFELRDEGFEADGAVNAAEALMATLSDSQRARVLHAVDAREWRAWYNPEIPFNDYGVRLEFTSPQTQEAFLDLLQSCTSPKGYEKVRRLMDANHFLGELYGLNNIMNRWSFHFMIFGEPSAARPWGWSIYGHHVAFCCFILGRQLVIAPTFMGVEPNVIDRGDSGDCVLFTEEERLGLALMQSLSRDQQRRSTVYRLMEDPAMPPGRFNFADQRHLGGAPFRITVSFPWKGSAPRS
;
A
#
# COMPACT_ATOMS: atom_id res chain seq x y z
N MET A 1 3.20 -4.99 8.03
CA MET A 1 4.49 -5.54 8.52
C MET A 1 5.65 -4.56 8.26
N SER A 2 5.33 -3.25 8.24
CA SER A 2 6.30 -2.16 8.38
C SER A 2 6.31 -1.79 9.85
N THR A 3 7.29 -2.35 10.56
CA THR A 3 7.68 -1.89 11.88
C THR A 3 9.19 -1.76 11.84
N ILE A 4 9.67 -0.56 11.49
CA ILE A 4 10.73 0.04 12.29
C ILE A 4 10.12 0.26 13.68
N SER A 5 10.07 -0.81 14.47
CA SER A 5 9.95 -0.66 15.91
C SER A 5 11.24 0.05 16.31
N ARG A 6 11.15 1.36 16.62
CA ARG A 6 12.19 2.00 17.43
C ARG A 6 12.45 1.07 18.61
N PRO A 7 13.71 0.65 18.87
CA PRO A 7 13.98 -0.31 19.93
C PRO A 7 13.65 0.33 21.28
N GLY A 8 12.47 0.01 21.79
CA GLY A 8 12.09 0.17 23.18
C GLY A 8 12.76 -0.89 24.04
N ARG A 9 14.09 -0.91 24.08
CA ARG A 9 14.86 -1.52 25.17
C ARG A 9 16.25 -0.92 25.18
N ALA A 10 16.51 -0.11 26.19
CA ALA A 10 17.83 0.41 26.47
C ALA A 10 18.79 -0.77 26.69
N VAL A 11 19.72 -0.96 25.75
CA VAL A 11 21.00 -1.60 26.03
C VAL A 11 22.03 -0.48 25.84
N ASN A 12 22.84 -0.25 26.87
CA ASN A 12 23.74 0.89 27.10
C ASN A 12 23.05 2.15 27.66
N GLY A 13 23.27 2.36 28.95
CA GLY A 13 22.75 3.47 29.73
C GLY A 13 23.25 4.85 29.29
N LYS A 14 22.70 5.39 28.20
CA LYS A 14 22.70 6.82 27.91
C LYS A 14 21.30 7.39 28.14
N ARG A 15 21.22 8.45 28.95
CA ARG A 15 19.98 9.17 29.28
C ARG A 15 19.36 9.73 28.00
N ARG A 16 18.03 9.72 27.91
CA ARG A 16 17.19 10.18 26.78
C ARG A 16 17.29 11.69 26.43
N GLY A 17 18.31 12.40 26.92
CA GLY A 17 18.46 13.85 26.77
C GLY A 17 19.26 14.32 25.55
N ASP A 18 20.14 13.49 24.98
CA ASP A 18 21.17 13.93 24.00
C ASP A 18 21.24 13.08 22.71
N MET A 19 20.11 12.62 22.17
CA MET A 19 20.06 12.20 20.77
C MET A 19 19.31 13.27 19.99
N MET A 20 20.04 14.22 19.39
CA MET A 20 19.52 14.87 18.20
C MET A 20 19.21 13.76 17.20
N ALA A 21 17.94 13.62 16.82
CA ALA A 21 17.57 12.69 15.76
C ALA A 21 18.44 13.03 14.55
N SER A 22 19.23 12.08 14.06
CA SER A 22 20.01 12.30 12.85
C SER A 22 19.08 12.69 11.72
N GLN A 23 19.47 13.71 10.96
CA GLN A 23 18.77 14.13 9.75
C GLN A 23 19.08 13.20 8.57
N ASN A 24 20.07 12.31 8.70
CA ASN A 24 20.42 11.34 7.66
C ASN A 24 19.63 10.04 7.87
N PHE A 25 18.81 9.67 6.89
CA PHE A 25 18.02 8.43 6.96
C PHE A 25 18.90 7.17 7.05
N ARG A 26 20.15 7.24 6.58
CA ARG A 26 21.09 6.11 6.60
C ARG A 26 21.41 5.61 8.00
N ASP A 27 21.33 6.49 9.00
CA ASP A 27 21.57 6.14 10.41
C ASP A 27 20.46 5.26 11.00
N TYR A 28 19.34 5.11 10.27
CA TYR A 28 18.21 4.27 10.66
C TYR A 28 18.06 3.01 9.79
N LEU A 29 18.99 2.76 8.86
CA LEU A 29 18.98 1.53 8.07
C LEU A 29 19.27 0.33 8.97
N MET A 30 18.68 -0.82 8.61
CA MET A 30 19.01 -2.07 9.28
C MET A 30 20.47 -2.42 9.01
N PRO A 31 21.20 -2.95 10.01
CA PRO A 31 22.54 -3.48 9.80
C PRO A 31 22.57 -4.56 8.71
N ASP A 32 23.67 -4.64 7.96
CA ASP A 32 23.82 -5.59 6.84
C ASP A 32 23.77 -7.06 7.27
N ASP A 33 24.07 -7.35 8.54
CA ASP A 33 24.04 -8.66 9.17
C ASP A 33 22.68 -8.98 9.83
N ALA A 34 21.71 -8.06 9.75
CA ALA A 34 20.37 -8.29 10.28
C ALA A 34 19.79 -9.58 9.66
N PRO A 35 19.26 -10.52 10.47
CA PRO A 35 18.79 -11.82 10.00
C PRO A 35 17.80 -11.73 8.81
N ARG A 36 17.00 -10.67 8.76
CA ARG A 36 16.07 -10.39 7.67
C ARG A 36 16.77 -10.09 6.34
N ILE A 37 17.81 -9.25 6.36
CA ILE A 37 18.58 -8.91 5.16
C ILE A 37 19.39 -10.13 4.70
N ALA A 38 20.02 -10.83 5.65
CA ALA A 38 20.78 -12.04 5.36
C ALA A 38 19.91 -13.14 4.71
N ALA A 39 18.64 -13.29 5.13
CA ALA A 39 17.72 -14.28 4.57
C ALA A 39 17.28 -13.97 3.13
N ALA A 40 17.31 -12.70 2.72
CA ALA A 40 16.89 -12.20 1.41
C ALA A 40 18.04 -12.11 0.39
N ARG A 41 19.28 -12.03 0.87
CA ARG A 41 20.46 -11.83 0.02
C ARG A 41 20.73 -13.05 -0.87
N GLY A 42 20.92 -12.82 -2.16
CA GLY A 42 21.36 -13.84 -3.12
C GLY A 42 20.34 -14.93 -3.46
N VAL A 43 19.05 -14.72 -3.17
CA VAL A 43 17.97 -15.68 -3.49
C VAL A 43 16.86 -15.02 -4.28
N ASP A 44 16.19 -15.76 -5.17
CA ASP A 44 15.04 -15.22 -5.89
C ASP A 44 13.83 -14.96 -4.97
N LEU A 45 12.85 -14.23 -5.51
CA LEU A 45 11.60 -13.89 -4.82
C LEU A 45 10.85 -15.12 -4.29
N GLN A 46 10.82 -16.23 -5.06
CA GLN A 46 10.06 -17.42 -4.66
C GLN A 46 10.69 -18.07 -3.44
N THR A 47 12.00 -18.32 -3.49
CA THR A 47 12.80 -18.87 -2.40
C THR A 47 12.70 -17.99 -1.15
N TYR A 48 12.81 -16.67 -1.31
CA TYR A 48 12.63 -15.74 -0.19
C TYR A 48 11.20 -15.78 0.36
N GLY A 49 10.19 -15.79 -0.50
CA GLY A 49 8.78 -15.90 -0.14
C GLY A 49 8.51 -17.17 0.68
N GLU A 50 8.98 -18.33 0.22
CA GLU A 50 8.84 -19.60 0.93
C GLU A 50 9.48 -19.57 2.31
N ARG A 51 10.71 -19.04 2.42
CA ARG A 51 11.39 -18.88 3.71
C ARG A 51 10.56 -18.03 4.68
N MET A 52 10.07 -16.88 4.21
CA MET A 52 9.30 -15.97 5.06
C MET A 52 7.95 -16.56 5.45
N LEU A 53 7.25 -17.20 4.51
CA LEU A 53 5.96 -17.84 4.73
C LEU A 53 6.05 -19.12 5.58
N SER A 54 7.23 -19.72 5.70
CA SER A 54 7.45 -20.88 6.59
C SER A 54 7.45 -20.51 8.09
N THR A 55 7.68 -19.23 8.41
CA THR A 55 7.67 -18.75 9.80
C THR A 55 6.27 -18.84 10.41
N GLU A 56 6.18 -19.24 11.69
CA GLU A 56 4.91 -19.33 12.41
C GLU A 56 4.09 -18.05 12.31
N LYS A 57 4.74 -16.90 12.55
CA LYS A 57 4.14 -15.57 12.44
C LYS A 57 3.52 -15.30 11.05
N ALA A 58 4.18 -15.68 9.97
CA ALA A 58 3.66 -15.46 8.62
C ALA A 58 2.52 -16.42 8.28
N ARG A 59 2.58 -17.67 8.76
CA ARG A 59 1.48 -18.64 8.61
C ARG A 59 0.22 -18.17 9.32
N ASP A 60 0.35 -17.71 10.56
CA ASP A 60 -0.77 -17.19 11.34
C ASP A 60 -1.38 -15.95 10.70
N LEU A 61 -0.53 -15.04 10.21
CA LEU A 61 -0.99 -13.85 9.49
C LEU A 61 -1.73 -14.22 8.21
N ARG A 62 -1.19 -15.15 7.41
CA ARG A 62 -1.83 -15.64 6.18
C ARG A 62 -3.16 -16.31 6.48
N ALA A 63 -3.24 -17.15 7.51
CA ALA A 63 -4.47 -17.83 7.91
C ALA A 63 -5.53 -16.81 8.39
N HIS A 64 -5.13 -15.81 9.17
CA HIS A 64 -6.02 -14.74 9.60
C HIS A 64 -6.55 -13.94 8.40
N TRP A 65 -5.68 -13.55 7.48
CA TRP A 65 -6.06 -12.85 6.25
C TRP A 65 -6.98 -13.66 5.34
N GLN A 66 -6.73 -14.96 5.21
CA GLN A 66 -7.61 -15.85 4.45
C GLN A 66 -9.02 -15.92 5.07
N THR A 67 -9.09 -15.94 6.40
CA THR A 67 -10.38 -15.90 7.12
C THR A 67 -11.15 -14.63 6.79
N LEU A 68 -10.49 -13.47 6.85
CA LEU A 68 -11.09 -12.17 6.51
C LEU A 68 -11.48 -12.05 5.02
N LEU A 69 -10.68 -12.64 4.12
CA LEU A 69 -11.00 -12.69 2.69
C LEU A 69 -12.24 -13.56 2.42
N ASN A 70 -12.44 -14.63 3.20
CA ASN A 70 -13.61 -15.50 3.07
C ASN A 70 -14.89 -14.88 3.65
N GLU A 71 -14.79 -13.85 4.49
CA GLU A 71 -15.95 -13.09 4.94
C GLU A 71 -16.59 -12.31 3.78
N ALA A 72 -17.92 -12.32 3.75
CA ALA A 72 -18.69 -11.52 2.81
C ALA A 72 -18.41 -10.03 3.05
N PHE A 73 -18.07 -9.32 1.96
CA PHE A 73 -17.82 -7.89 2.03
C PHE A 73 -19.11 -7.13 2.27
N ARG A 74 -19.16 -6.32 3.34
CA ARG A 74 -20.34 -5.50 3.70
C ARG A 74 -20.08 -4.00 3.61
N GLY A 75 -18.84 -3.60 3.29
CA GLY A 75 -18.39 -2.21 3.36
C GLY A 75 -18.02 -1.76 4.77
N ILE A 76 -17.68 -0.47 4.87
CA ILE A 76 -17.29 0.19 6.11
C ILE A 76 -18.55 0.66 6.84
N THR A 77 -18.68 0.33 8.13
CA THR A 77 -19.81 0.76 8.97
C THR A 77 -19.29 1.45 10.23
N VAL A 78 -20.11 2.29 10.86
CA VAL A 78 -19.75 2.94 12.14
C VAL A 78 -20.34 2.20 13.35
N ASP A 79 -21.45 1.50 13.13
CA ASP A 79 -22.31 0.86 14.14
C ASP A 79 -22.72 -0.57 13.74
N GLY A 80 -22.03 -1.17 12.77
CA GLY A 80 -22.38 -2.48 12.21
C GLY A 80 -23.54 -2.45 11.21
N ARG A 81 -24.15 -1.28 10.95
CA ARG A 81 -25.25 -1.13 9.98
C ARG A 81 -24.74 -0.48 8.70
N VAL A 82 -25.03 -1.11 7.57
CA VAL A 82 -24.68 -0.57 6.25
C VAL A 82 -25.55 0.64 5.94
N ARG A 83 -24.91 1.78 5.66
CA ARG A 83 -25.60 3.00 5.22
C ARG A 83 -25.74 2.97 3.71
N GLN A 84 -26.98 2.92 3.24
CA GLN A 84 -27.32 2.92 1.82
C GLN A 84 -27.33 4.35 1.26
N GLY A 85 -27.18 4.49 -0.07
CA GLY A 85 -27.33 5.77 -0.76
C GLY A 85 -26.23 6.81 -0.49
N LEU A 86 -25.05 6.40 0.03
CA LEU A 86 -23.93 7.31 0.25
C LEU A 86 -23.20 7.70 -1.04
N PHE A 87 -23.15 6.79 -1.99
CA PHE A 87 -22.45 6.94 -3.27
C PHE A 87 -23.40 6.53 -4.38
N GLU A 88 -23.94 7.53 -5.08
CA GLU A 88 -24.83 7.33 -6.22
C GLU A 88 -24.03 7.36 -7.51
N LEU A 89 -24.55 6.67 -8.53
CA LEU A 89 -24.00 6.77 -9.88
C LEU A 89 -24.28 8.16 -10.44
N ARG A 90 -23.22 8.84 -10.86
CA ARG A 90 -23.28 10.22 -11.35
C ARG A 90 -22.34 10.37 -12.54
N ASP A 91 -22.69 11.30 -13.42
CA ASP A 91 -21.74 11.78 -14.43
C ASP A 91 -20.74 12.72 -13.72
N GLU A 92 -19.51 12.24 -13.52
CA GLU A 92 -18.41 13.02 -12.95
C GLU A 92 -17.50 13.61 -14.03
N GLY A 93 -17.91 13.51 -15.30
CA GLY A 93 -17.13 14.03 -16.42
C GLY A 93 -15.93 13.16 -16.81
N PHE A 94 -15.84 11.91 -16.32
CA PHE A 94 -14.72 11.03 -16.65
C PHE A 94 -14.84 10.51 -18.09
N GLU A 95 -13.79 10.72 -18.88
CA GLU A 95 -13.70 10.27 -20.27
C GLU A 95 -13.19 8.83 -20.34
N ALA A 96 -14.12 7.87 -20.19
CA ALA A 96 -13.80 6.45 -20.07
C ALA A 96 -13.08 5.84 -21.28
N ASP A 97 -13.32 6.36 -22.50
CA ASP A 97 -12.74 5.82 -23.74
C ASP A 97 -11.21 5.77 -23.71
N GLY A 98 -10.56 6.80 -23.14
CA GLY A 98 -9.11 6.83 -22.99
C GLY A 98 -8.59 5.68 -22.11
N ALA A 99 -9.27 5.42 -21.00
CA ALA A 99 -8.92 4.33 -20.09
C ALA A 99 -9.23 2.95 -20.69
N VAL A 100 -10.33 2.81 -21.44
CA VAL A 100 -10.69 1.58 -22.14
C VAL A 100 -9.61 1.23 -23.17
N ASN A 101 -9.24 2.19 -24.03
CA ASN A 101 -8.21 1.99 -25.04
C ASN A 101 -6.86 1.59 -24.42
N ALA A 102 -6.46 2.25 -23.31
CA ALA A 102 -5.23 1.91 -22.61
C ALA A 102 -5.27 0.51 -21.98
N ALA A 103 -6.42 0.10 -21.42
CA ALA A 103 -6.58 -1.23 -20.84
C ALA A 103 -6.59 -2.33 -21.91
N GLU A 104 -7.24 -2.09 -23.05
CA GLU A 104 -7.23 -3.00 -24.20
C GLU A 104 -5.81 -3.15 -24.78
N ALA A 105 -5.07 -2.04 -24.91
CA ALA A 105 -3.67 -2.06 -25.34
C ALA A 105 -2.80 -2.86 -24.36
N LEU A 106 -2.93 -2.65 -23.05
CA LEU A 106 -2.25 -3.45 -22.03
C LEU A 106 -2.61 -4.94 -22.18
N MET A 107 -3.89 -5.28 -22.28
CA MET A 107 -4.33 -6.67 -22.42
C MET A 107 -3.75 -7.33 -23.67
N ALA A 108 -3.60 -6.59 -24.79
CA ALA A 108 -3.01 -7.09 -26.02
C ALA A 108 -1.51 -7.44 -25.90
N THR A 109 -0.80 -6.88 -24.91
CA THR A 109 0.61 -7.22 -24.65
C THR A 109 0.79 -8.52 -23.85
N LEU A 110 -0.28 -9.01 -23.20
CA LEU A 110 -0.23 -10.17 -22.34
C LEU A 110 -0.36 -11.48 -23.13
N SER A 111 0.44 -12.47 -22.75
CA SER A 111 0.21 -13.86 -23.15
C SER A 111 -1.10 -14.41 -22.56
N ASP A 112 -1.64 -15.47 -23.15
CA ASP A 112 -2.88 -16.10 -22.66
C ASP A 112 -2.78 -16.55 -21.20
N SER A 113 -1.61 -17.03 -20.78
CA SER A 113 -1.37 -17.45 -19.39
C SER A 113 -1.34 -16.26 -18.42
N GLN A 114 -0.76 -15.13 -18.82
CA GLN A 114 -0.80 -13.90 -18.03
C GLN A 114 -2.22 -13.33 -17.99
N ARG A 115 -2.92 -13.30 -19.12
CA ARG A 115 -4.31 -12.82 -19.22
C ARG A 115 -5.24 -13.59 -18.29
N ALA A 116 -5.11 -14.92 -18.24
CA ALA A 116 -5.90 -15.77 -17.34
C ALA A 116 -5.64 -15.50 -15.85
N ARG A 117 -4.45 -14.99 -15.49
CA ARG A 117 -4.12 -14.62 -14.11
C ARG A 117 -4.51 -13.19 -13.73
N VAL A 118 -4.54 -12.29 -14.71
CA VAL A 118 -4.84 -10.86 -14.49
C VAL A 118 -6.34 -10.58 -14.50
N LEU A 119 -7.11 -11.28 -15.32
CA LEU A 119 -8.52 -11.01 -15.53
C LEU A 119 -9.40 -11.73 -14.50
N HIS A 120 -10.16 -10.94 -13.74
CA HIS A 120 -11.13 -11.41 -12.75
C HIS A 120 -12.53 -10.85 -13.02
N ALA A 121 -13.55 -11.45 -12.42
CA ALA A 121 -14.91 -10.89 -12.44
C ALA A 121 -14.96 -9.54 -11.71
N VAL A 122 -15.92 -8.67 -12.07
CA VAL A 122 -15.99 -7.32 -11.49
C VAL A 122 -16.32 -7.33 -9.98
N ASP A 123 -17.01 -8.36 -9.51
CA ASP A 123 -17.40 -8.60 -8.12
C ASP A 123 -16.46 -9.59 -7.39
N ALA A 124 -15.31 -9.89 -7.99
CA ALA A 124 -14.34 -10.83 -7.46
C ALA A 124 -13.75 -10.37 -6.12
N ARG A 125 -13.48 -11.31 -5.22
CA ARG A 125 -12.95 -11.02 -3.88
C ARG A 125 -11.52 -10.47 -3.92
N GLU A 126 -10.82 -10.69 -5.02
CA GLU A 126 -9.42 -10.35 -5.29
C GLU A 126 -9.18 -8.83 -5.23
N TRP A 127 -10.23 -8.00 -5.40
CA TRP A 127 -10.20 -6.56 -5.05
C TRP A 127 -9.67 -6.28 -3.63
N ARG A 128 -9.90 -7.21 -2.70
CA ARG A 128 -9.49 -7.10 -1.29
C ARG A 128 -8.16 -7.79 -0.99
N ALA A 129 -7.58 -8.47 -1.97
CA ALA A 129 -6.42 -9.35 -1.82
C ALA A 129 -5.07 -8.69 -2.11
N TRP A 130 -5.00 -7.36 -2.02
CA TRP A 130 -3.73 -6.64 -2.01
C TRP A 130 -2.94 -6.94 -0.73
N TYR A 131 -1.66 -6.62 -0.69
CA TYR A 131 -0.86 -6.57 0.54
C TYR A 131 0.29 -5.59 0.31
N ASN A 132 0.83 -5.03 1.39
CA ASN A 132 1.91 -4.04 1.33
C ASN A 132 3.29 -4.49 1.83
N PRO A 133 3.52 -5.63 2.50
CA PRO A 133 4.89 -6.11 2.73
C PRO A 133 5.46 -6.69 1.44
N GLU A 134 6.78 -6.57 1.22
CA GLU A 134 7.48 -7.31 0.16
C GLU A 134 7.65 -8.78 0.58
N ILE A 135 6.54 -9.49 0.80
CA ILE A 135 6.46 -10.93 1.01
C ILE A 135 5.26 -11.39 0.18
N PRO A 136 5.42 -12.30 -0.79
CA PRO A 136 4.35 -12.70 -1.68
C PRO A 136 3.31 -13.60 -0.98
N PHE A 137 2.35 -12.99 -0.27
CA PHE A 137 1.32 -13.72 0.49
C PHE A 137 0.28 -14.42 -0.40
N ASN A 138 0.13 -13.97 -1.63
CA ASN A 138 -0.67 -14.57 -2.69
C ASN A 138 -0.01 -14.32 -4.05
N ASP A 139 -0.55 -14.96 -5.07
CA ASP A 139 -0.09 -14.94 -6.45
C ASP A 139 -1.16 -14.39 -7.42
N TYR A 140 -2.13 -13.62 -6.90
CA TYR A 140 -3.19 -13.02 -7.71
C TYR A 140 -2.61 -12.00 -8.69
N GLY A 141 -3.13 -11.97 -9.92
CA GLY A 141 -2.57 -11.15 -10.98
C GLY A 141 -1.18 -11.60 -11.44
N VAL A 142 -0.44 -10.65 -12.00
CA VAL A 142 0.93 -10.85 -12.50
C VAL A 142 1.82 -9.73 -11.96
N ARG A 143 3.06 -10.06 -11.55
CA ARG A 143 4.07 -9.05 -11.21
C ARG A 143 4.64 -8.44 -12.47
N LEU A 144 4.69 -7.11 -12.55
CA LEU A 144 5.19 -6.36 -13.72
C LEU A 144 6.64 -6.72 -14.07
N GLU A 145 7.47 -7.10 -13.10
CA GLU A 145 8.85 -7.54 -13.34
C GLU A 145 8.95 -8.83 -14.17
N PHE A 146 7.89 -9.65 -14.19
CA PHE A 146 7.82 -10.88 -14.99
C PHE A 146 7.02 -10.67 -16.30
N THR A 147 6.89 -9.42 -16.74
CA THR A 147 6.24 -9.04 -18.00
C THR A 147 7.23 -8.40 -18.96
N SER A 148 6.83 -8.24 -20.23
CA SER A 148 7.66 -7.58 -21.23
C SER A 148 7.76 -6.07 -20.96
N PRO A 149 8.82 -5.37 -21.43
CA PRO A 149 8.88 -3.92 -21.36
C PRO A 149 7.66 -3.23 -21.99
N GLN A 150 7.10 -3.80 -23.06
CA GLN A 150 5.88 -3.31 -23.69
C GLN A 150 4.67 -3.39 -22.76
N THR A 151 4.57 -4.44 -21.94
CA THR A 151 3.52 -4.57 -20.93
C THR A 151 3.69 -3.52 -19.82
N GLN A 152 4.93 -3.28 -19.41
CA GLN A 152 5.26 -2.29 -18.37
C GLN A 152 4.89 -0.86 -18.81
N GLU A 153 5.22 -0.50 -20.06
CA GLU A 153 4.82 0.79 -20.65
C GLU A 153 3.30 0.91 -20.78
N ALA A 154 2.63 -0.10 -21.32
CA ALA A 154 1.17 -0.09 -21.44
C ALA A 154 0.45 0.00 -20.07
N PHE A 155 1.04 -0.57 -19.02
CA PHE A 155 0.53 -0.41 -17.66
C PHE A 155 0.66 1.03 -17.16
N LEU A 156 1.79 1.69 -17.44
CA LEU A 156 1.97 3.10 -17.10
C LEU A 156 0.99 4.01 -17.87
N ASP A 157 0.70 3.70 -19.13
CA ASP A 157 -0.31 4.41 -19.92
C ASP A 157 -1.71 4.27 -19.32
N LEU A 158 -2.08 3.06 -18.87
CA LEU A 158 -3.33 2.83 -18.15
C LEU A 158 -3.38 3.62 -16.84
N LEU A 159 -2.30 3.59 -16.04
CA LEU A 159 -2.19 4.39 -14.83
C LEU A 159 -2.36 5.89 -15.12
N GLN A 160 -1.72 6.41 -16.18
CA GLN A 160 -1.82 7.81 -16.59
C GLN A 160 -3.24 8.18 -17.03
N SER A 161 -3.94 7.31 -17.76
CA SER A 161 -5.31 7.55 -18.21
C SER A 161 -6.33 7.69 -17.07
N CYS A 162 -6.05 7.04 -15.93
CA CYS A 162 -6.95 6.96 -14.77
C CYS A 162 -6.53 7.88 -13.61
N THR A 163 -5.47 8.69 -13.77
CA THR A 163 -4.94 9.55 -12.70
C THR A 163 -4.66 10.96 -13.19
N SER A 164 -4.63 11.92 -12.26
CA SER A 164 -4.08 13.24 -12.57
C SER A 164 -2.57 13.16 -12.79
N PRO A 165 -1.94 14.14 -13.46
CA PRO A 165 -0.48 14.17 -13.63
C PRO A 165 0.29 14.06 -12.30
N LYS A 166 -0.25 14.67 -11.23
CA LYS A 166 0.32 14.56 -9.88
C LYS A 166 0.16 13.14 -9.29
N GLY A 167 -0.97 12.50 -9.52
CA GLY A 167 -1.23 11.11 -9.09
C GLY A 167 -0.32 10.11 -9.81
N TYR A 168 -0.22 10.23 -11.14
CA TYR A 168 0.67 9.44 -11.97
C TYR A 168 2.13 9.53 -11.49
N GLU A 169 2.66 10.76 -11.39
CA GLU A 169 4.05 10.95 -10.98
C GLU A 169 4.29 10.46 -9.54
N LYS A 170 3.31 10.61 -8.64
CA LYS A 170 3.40 10.09 -7.28
C LYS A 170 3.55 8.57 -7.27
N VAL A 171 2.70 7.83 -7.99
CA VAL A 171 2.80 6.36 -8.08
C VAL A 171 4.14 5.95 -8.70
N ARG A 172 4.56 6.61 -9.79
CA ARG A 172 5.83 6.34 -10.46
C ARG A 172 7.04 6.55 -9.53
N ARG A 173 7.03 7.61 -8.72
CA ARG A 173 8.09 7.87 -7.73
C ARG A 173 8.08 6.87 -6.58
N LEU A 174 6.92 6.33 -6.19
CA LEU A 174 6.85 5.24 -5.21
C LEU A 174 7.48 3.96 -5.76
N MET A 175 7.27 3.66 -7.05
CA MET A 175 7.96 2.55 -7.72
C MET A 175 9.47 2.78 -7.76
N ASP A 176 9.93 4.01 -8.03
CA ASP A 176 11.35 4.37 -8.00
C ASP A 176 11.95 4.28 -6.58
N ALA A 177 11.19 4.65 -5.55
CA ALA A 177 11.60 4.53 -4.15
C ALA A 177 11.72 3.07 -3.72
N ASN A 178 10.82 2.21 -4.20
CA ASN A 178 10.92 0.77 -3.98
C ASN A 178 12.22 0.21 -4.57
N HIS A 179 12.57 0.63 -5.79
CA HIS A 179 13.84 0.27 -6.41
C HIS A 179 15.04 0.79 -5.60
N PHE A 180 14.99 2.04 -5.14
CA PHE A 180 16.06 2.64 -4.35
C PHE A 180 16.30 1.88 -3.04
N LEU A 181 15.24 1.47 -2.35
CA LEU A 181 15.37 0.63 -1.17
C LEU A 181 16.03 -0.72 -1.50
N GLY A 182 15.74 -1.28 -2.68
CA GLY A 182 16.38 -2.50 -3.17
C GLY A 182 17.88 -2.29 -3.34
N GLU A 183 18.29 -1.14 -3.89
CA GLU A 183 19.70 -0.78 -4.08
C GLU A 183 20.41 -0.64 -2.73
N LEU A 184 19.78 0.01 -1.75
CA LEU A 184 20.35 0.23 -0.41
C LEU A 184 20.72 -1.09 0.32
N TYR A 185 19.93 -2.15 0.14
CA TYR A 185 20.17 -3.43 0.80
C TYR A 185 20.77 -4.50 -0.12
N GLY A 186 20.98 -4.19 -1.41
CA GLY A 186 21.42 -5.16 -2.42
C GLY A 186 20.38 -6.26 -2.69
N LEU A 187 19.09 -5.91 -2.71
CA LEU A 187 17.93 -6.81 -2.82
C LEU A 187 17.08 -6.58 -4.07
N ASN A 188 17.65 -6.03 -5.15
CA ASN A 188 16.95 -5.74 -6.41
C ASN A 188 16.28 -6.96 -7.07
N ASN A 189 16.80 -8.16 -6.78
CA ASN A 189 16.24 -9.46 -7.15
C ASN A 189 14.86 -9.75 -6.52
N ILE A 190 14.51 -9.06 -5.43
CA ILE A 190 13.23 -9.21 -4.72
C ILE A 190 12.40 -7.93 -4.86
N MET A 191 13.06 -6.78 -4.78
CA MET A 191 12.43 -5.47 -4.67
C MET A 191 13.06 -4.50 -5.67
N ASN A 192 12.37 -4.29 -6.77
CA ASN A 192 12.76 -3.37 -7.83
C ASN A 192 11.57 -2.50 -8.26
N ARG A 193 11.78 -1.66 -9.25
CA ARG A 193 10.77 -0.74 -9.79
C ARG A 193 9.47 -1.44 -10.22
N TRP A 194 9.56 -2.68 -10.67
CA TRP A 194 8.45 -3.45 -11.23
C TRP A 194 7.95 -4.57 -10.32
N SER A 195 8.37 -4.59 -9.05
CA SER A 195 7.94 -5.56 -8.04
C SER A 195 6.53 -5.28 -7.51
N PHE A 196 5.57 -5.10 -8.42
CA PHE A 196 4.17 -4.84 -8.13
C PHE A 196 3.28 -5.76 -8.96
N HIS A 197 2.21 -6.25 -8.34
CA HIS A 197 1.17 -7.04 -8.99
C HIS A 197 0.14 -6.10 -9.59
N PHE A 198 -0.41 -6.49 -10.74
CA PHE A 198 -1.58 -5.84 -11.32
C PHE A 198 -2.67 -6.86 -11.68
N MET A 199 -3.91 -6.39 -11.61
CA MET A 199 -5.13 -7.16 -11.91
C MET A 199 -6.13 -6.27 -12.65
N ILE A 200 -6.96 -6.87 -13.49
CA ILE A 200 -8.10 -6.24 -14.18
C ILE A 200 -9.38 -6.97 -13.78
N PHE A 201 -10.43 -6.21 -13.55
CA PHE A 201 -11.72 -6.69 -13.05
C PHE A 201 -12.82 -6.30 -14.03
N GLY A 202 -13.50 -7.30 -14.58
CA GLY A 202 -14.46 -7.09 -15.66
C GLY A 202 -13.77 -6.81 -17.00
N GLU A 203 -14.60 -6.65 -18.04
CA GLU A 203 -14.13 -6.30 -19.38
C GLU A 203 -14.09 -4.77 -19.53
N PRO A 204 -12.98 -4.18 -20.01
CA PRO A 204 -12.91 -2.76 -20.30
C PRO A 204 -14.10 -2.29 -21.13
N SER A 205 -14.80 -1.26 -20.66
CA SER A 205 -16.02 -0.78 -21.30
C SER A 205 -16.32 0.66 -20.91
N ALA A 206 -16.80 1.45 -21.87
CA ALA A 206 -17.27 2.81 -21.60
C ALA A 206 -18.60 2.86 -20.82
N ALA A 207 -19.33 1.74 -20.75
CA ALA A 207 -20.67 1.69 -20.15
C ALA A 207 -20.82 0.65 -19.02
N ARG A 208 -20.14 -0.49 -19.12
CA ARG A 208 -20.21 -1.56 -18.11
C ARG A 208 -19.20 -1.33 -16.99
N PRO A 209 -19.44 -1.85 -15.78
CA PRO A 209 -18.49 -1.71 -14.68
C PRO A 209 -17.24 -2.54 -14.96
N TRP A 210 -16.09 -1.90 -14.81
CA TRP A 210 -14.79 -2.56 -14.87
C TRP A 210 -13.79 -1.79 -14.02
N GLY A 211 -12.58 -2.33 -13.85
CA GLY A 211 -11.54 -1.63 -13.15
C GLY A 211 -10.24 -2.40 -13.14
N TRP A 212 -9.29 -1.88 -12.41
CA TRP A 212 -7.97 -2.49 -12.26
C TRP A 212 -7.37 -2.13 -10.91
N SER A 213 -6.39 -2.91 -10.49
CA SER A 213 -5.65 -2.62 -9.26
C SER A 213 -4.17 -2.87 -9.45
N ILE A 214 -3.36 -2.13 -8.71
CA ILE A 214 -1.94 -2.39 -8.49
C ILE A 214 -1.68 -2.54 -6.99
N TYR A 215 -0.89 -3.53 -6.60
CA TYR A 215 -0.43 -3.66 -5.24
C TYR A 215 0.97 -4.24 -5.11
N GLY A 216 1.65 -3.93 -4.01
CA GLY A 216 2.99 -4.39 -3.70
C GLY A 216 3.58 -3.59 -2.56
N HIS A 217 4.90 -3.61 -2.43
CA HIS A 217 5.55 -2.93 -1.32
C HIS A 217 5.19 -1.45 -1.24
N HIS A 218 4.51 -1.10 -0.15
CA HIS A 218 3.97 0.23 0.14
C HIS A 218 2.96 0.86 -0.85
N VAL A 219 2.45 0.12 -1.84
CA VAL A 219 1.44 0.61 -2.77
C VAL A 219 0.27 -0.34 -2.81
N ALA A 220 -0.94 0.18 -2.64
CA ALA A 220 -2.17 -0.47 -3.08
C ALA A 220 -3.06 0.61 -3.67
N PHE A 221 -3.55 0.39 -4.88
CA PHE A 221 -4.34 1.37 -5.62
C PHE A 221 -5.35 0.60 -6.46
N CYS A 222 -6.63 0.87 -6.24
CA CYS A 222 -7.74 0.24 -6.94
C CYS A 222 -8.53 1.32 -7.68
N CYS A 223 -8.72 1.16 -8.98
CA CYS A 223 -9.48 2.05 -9.84
C CYS A 223 -10.72 1.31 -10.35
N PHE A 224 -11.90 1.81 -10.05
CA PHE A 224 -13.18 1.30 -10.52
C PHE A 224 -13.86 2.33 -11.41
N ILE A 225 -14.33 1.89 -12.58
CA ILE A 225 -14.91 2.73 -13.61
C ILE A 225 -16.30 2.19 -13.94
N LEU A 226 -17.28 3.10 -13.97
CA LEU A 226 -18.64 2.79 -14.40
C LEU A 226 -19.24 4.00 -15.11
N GLY A 227 -19.42 3.89 -16.43
CA GLY A 227 -19.86 5.01 -17.25
C GLY A 227 -18.85 6.16 -17.17
N ARG A 228 -19.34 7.36 -16.82
CA ARG A 228 -18.54 8.58 -16.69
C ARG A 228 -18.11 8.87 -15.25
N GLN A 229 -18.03 7.83 -14.42
CA GLN A 229 -17.59 7.90 -13.03
C GLN A 229 -16.37 7.02 -12.81
N LEU A 230 -15.38 7.57 -12.11
CA LEU A 230 -14.16 6.86 -11.71
C LEU A 230 -13.98 6.98 -10.19
N VAL A 231 -13.82 5.84 -9.53
CA VAL A 231 -13.62 5.75 -8.08
C VAL A 231 -12.26 5.11 -7.81
N ILE A 232 -11.42 5.81 -7.05
CA ILE A 232 -10.12 5.28 -6.61
C ILE A 232 -10.20 4.90 -5.13
N ALA A 233 -10.51 3.64 -4.84
CA ALA A 233 -10.53 3.09 -3.49
C ALA A 233 -10.49 1.55 -3.49
N PRO A 234 -9.81 0.91 -2.51
CA PRO A 234 -8.95 1.53 -1.50
C PRO A 234 -7.62 2.04 -2.09
N THR A 235 -7.03 3.01 -1.39
CA THR A 235 -5.69 3.54 -1.70
C THR A 235 -4.81 3.46 -0.46
N PHE A 236 -3.67 2.82 -0.60
CA PHE A 236 -2.58 2.81 0.36
C PHE A 236 -1.31 3.26 -0.36
N MET A 237 -0.65 4.29 0.16
CA MET A 237 0.64 4.74 -0.34
C MET A 237 1.53 5.04 0.87
N GLY A 238 2.66 4.35 0.96
CA GLY A 238 3.71 4.61 1.93
C GLY A 238 5.07 4.61 1.25
N VAL A 239 6.12 4.91 1.98
CA VAL A 239 7.49 4.85 1.45
C VAL A 239 8.47 4.66 2.59
N GLU A 240 9.54 3.93 2.32
CA GLU A 240 10.65 3.70 3.23
C GLU A 240 11.93 3.52 2.39
N PRO A 241 12.95 4.38 2.50
CA PRO A 241 12.93 5.73 3.08
C PRO A 241 12.08 6.70 2.24
N ASN A 242 11.69 7.84 2.82
CA ASN A 242 10.98 8.90 2.08
C ASN A 242 11.88 9.79 1.22
N VAL A 243 13.17 9.51 1.18
CA VAL A 243 14.18 10.25 0.41
C VAL A 243 14.85 9.29 -0.56
N ILE A 244 14.90 9.66 -1.83
CA ILE A 244 15.76 9.06 -2.85
C ILE A 244 16.91 10.05 -3.07
N ASP A 245 18.15 9.61 -2.85
CA ASP A 245 19.35 10.45 -2.98
C ASP A 245 20.51 9.71 -3.68
N ARG A 246 20.29 9.38 -4.94
CA ARG A 246 21.30 8.81 -5.85
C ARG A 246 22.33 9.85 -6.29
N GLY A 247 22.04 11.15 -6.12
CA GLY A 247 22.88 12.24 -6.61
C GLY A 247 22.65 12.55 -8.09
N ASP A 248 21.49 12.17 -8.63
CA ASP A 248 21.09 12.39 -10.01
C ASP A 248 19.70 13.05 -10.12
N SER A 249 19.21 13.25 -11.34
CA SER A 249 17.88 13.86 -11.58
C SER A 249 16.68 13.06 -11.04
N GLY A 250 16.91 11.83 -10.59
CA GLY A 250 15.93 10.95 -9.96
C GLY A 250 15.71 11.23 -8.48
N ASP A 251 16.55 12.05 -7.85
CA ASP A 251 16.45 12.40 -6.44
C ASP A 251 15.12 13.08 -6.13
N CYS A 252 14.47 12.65 -5.04
CA CYS A 252 13.19 13.20 -4.64
C CYS A 252 12.90 12.94 -3.15
N VAL A 253 12.01 13.75 -2.59
CA VAL A 253 11.45 13.53 -1.25
C VAL A 253 9.94 13.37 -1.37
N LEU A 254 9.41 12.30 -0.81
CA LEU A 254 8.00 11.92 -0.89
C LEU A 254 7.29 12.20 0.44
N PHE A 255 5.99 12.49 0.36
CA PHE A 255 5.07 12.73 1.49
C PHE A 255 5.37 13.93 2.40
N THR A 256 6.33 14.80 2.06
CA THR A 256 6.63 16.01 2.87
C THR A 256 5.43 16.93 3.00
N GLU A 257 4.66 17.12 1.93
CA GLU A 257 3.49 18.00 1.96
C GLU A 257 2.34 17.38 2.76
N GLU A 258 2.11 16.09 2.63
CA GLU A 258 1.13 15.34 3.42
C GLU A 258 1.46 15.37 4.92
N GLU A 259 2.74 15.20 5.28
CA GLU A 259 3.21 15.34 6.65
C GLU A 259 2.98 16.77 7.17
N ARG A 260 3.37 17.78 6.38
CA ARG A 260 3.20 19.19 6.72
C ARG A 260 1.73 19.56 6.91
N LEU A 261 0.85 19.12 6.02
CA LEU A 261 -0.59 19.37 6.10
C LEU A 261 -1.22 18.66 7.31
N GLY A 262 -0.83 17.42 7.58
CA GLY A 262 -1.28 16.69 8.76
C GLY A 262 -0.87 17.37 10.06
N LEU A 263 0.38 17.83 10.14
CA LEU A 263 0.88 18.60 11.29
C LEU A 263 0.17 19.95 11.43
N ALA A 264 0.01 20.69 10.33
CA ALA A 264 -0.66 21.98 10.30
C ALA A 264 -2.13 21.87 10.73
N LEU A 265 -2.83 20.80 10.32
CA LEU A 265 -4.19 20.52 10.77
C LEU A 265 -4.24 20.34 12.29
N MET A 266 -3.34 19.54 12.87
CA MET A 266 -3.32 19.35 14.32
C MET A 266 -2.96 20.65 15.07
N GLN A 267 -2.05 21.44 14.50
CA GLN A 267 -1.62 22.72 15.08
C GLN A 267 -2.68 23.83 14.96
N SER A 268 -3.59 23.77 13.98
CA SER A 268 -4.67 24.74 13.83
C SER A 268 -5.81 24.55 14.83
N LEU A 269 -5.91 23.37 15.44
CA LEU A 269 -6.87 23.07 16.50
C LEU A 269 -6.54 23.84 17.79
N SER A 270 -7.57 24.28 18.52
CA SER A 270 -7.40 24.83 19.86
C SER A 270 -6.79 23.80 20.81
N ARG A 271 -6.20 24.24 21.94
CA ARG A 271 -5.64 23.31 22.93
C ARG A 271 -6.65 22.26 23.40
N ASP A 272 -7.93 22.63 23.50
CA ASP A 272 -8.99 21.73 23.95
C ASP A 272 -9.34 20.71 22.86
N GLN A 273 -9.39 21.15 21.61
CA GLN A 273 -9.58 20.27 20.45
C GLN A 273 -8.39 19.32 20.28
N GLN A 274 -7.15 19.79 20.42
CA GLN A 274 -5.96 18.93 20.37
C GLN A 274 -6.01 17.82 21.44
N ARG A 275 -6.42 18.15 22.67
CA ARG A 275 -6.59 17.14 23.73
C ARG A 275 -7.66 16.12 23.40
N ARG A 276 -8.75 16.53 22.75
CA ARG A 276 -9.83 15.61 22.32
C ARG A 276 -9.46 14.75 21.11
N SER A 277 -8.70 15.30 20.15
CA SER A 277 -8.25 14.59 18.95
C SER A 277 -7.14 13.58 19.27
N THR A 278 -6.31 13.86 20.28
CA THR A 278 -5.26 12.93 20.73
C THR A 278 -5.85 11.81 21.58
N VAL A 279 -6.24 10.70 20.92
CA VAL A 279 -6.89 9.56 21.61
C VAL A 279 -5.91 8.79 22.51
N TYR A 280 -4.63 8.73 22.11
CA TYR A 280 -3.56 8.08 22.88
C TYR A 280 -2.27 8.88 22.78
N ARG A 281 -1.44 8.82 23.82
CA ARG A 281 -0.19 9.59 23.89
C ARG A 281 0.92 8.94 23.08
N LEU A 282 0.93 7.61 23.04
CA LEU A 282 1.93 6.82 22.32
C LEU A 282 1.36 6.20 21.03
N MET A 283 2.25 5.86 20.10
CA MET A 283 1.91 5.08 18.91
C MET A 283 1.43 3.67 19.26
N GLU A 284 2.09 3.06 20.25
CA GLU A 284 1.68 1.85 20.95
C GLU A 284 1.53 2.23 22.42
N ASP A 285 0.30 2.48 22.86
CA ASP A 285 -0.01 2.99 24.20
C ASP A 285 -0.57 1.85 25.06
N PRO A 286 -0.04 1.59 26.28
CA PRO A 286 -0.58 0.57 27.17
C PRO A 286 -2.06 0.74 27.51
N ALA A 287 -2.60 1.95 27.38
CA ALA A 287 -4.03 2.22 27.57
C ALA A 287 -4.92 1.78 26.40
N MET A 288 -4.34 1.35 25.28
CA MET A 288 -5.11 0.86 24.14
C MET A 288 -5.81 -0.47 24.48
N PRO A 289 -7.11 -0.62 24.16
CA PRO A 289 -7.79 -1.89 24.34
C PRO A 289 -7.24 -2.96 23.38
N PRO A 290 -7.38 -4.25 23.70
CA PRO A 290 -7.01 -5.35 22.82
C PRO A 290 -7.59 -5.16 21.40
N GLY A 291 -6.77 -5.38 20.38
CA GLY A 291 -7.16 -5.27 18.98
C GLY A 291 -7.10 -3.85 18.38
N ARG A 292 -6.84 -2.80 19.18
CA ARG A 292 -6.67 -1.42 18.67
C ARG A 292 -5.32 -1.20 17.95
N PHE A 293 -4.31 -1.97 18.33
CA PHE A 293 -3.03 -2.04 17.65
C PHE A 293 -2.91 -3.41 16.96
N ASN A 294 -2.44 -3.41 15.72
CA ASN A 294 -2.12 -4.59 14.94
C ASN A 294 -0.66 -4.47 14.50
N PHE A 295 0.18 -5.49 14.65
CA PHE A 295 1.60 -5.37 14.28
C PHE A 295 1.82 -5.17 12.76
N ALA A 296 0.86 -5.57 11.93
CA ALA A 296 0.93 -5.44 10.48
C ALA A 296 0.32 -4.13 9.97
N ASP A 297 -0.76 -3.65 10.61
CA ASP A 297 -1.57 -2.47 10.23
C ASP A 297 -1.40 -1.26 11.17
N GLN A 298 -0.61 -1.43 12.24
CA GLN A 298 -0.48 -0.51 13.37
C GLN A 298 -1.85 -0.09 13.94
N ARG A 299 -2.16 1.21 13.89
CA ARG A 299 -3.46 1.76 14.32
C ARG A 299 -4.42 2.03 13.16
N HIS A 300 -3.97 1.76 11.93
CA HIS A 300 -4.85 1.73 10.79
C HIS A 300 -5.69 0.44 10.91
N LEU A 301 -6.94 0.53 10.48
CA LEU A 301 -7.87 -0.61 10.46
C LEU A 301 -8.22 -0.91 8.99
N GLY A 302 -7.25 -0.73 8.10
CA GLY A 302 -7.42 -0.73 6.64
C GLY A 302 -6.15 -0.39 5.85
N GLY A 303 -4.97 -0.29 6.48
CA GLY A 303 -3.67 -0.19 5.81
C GLY A 303 -3.00 -1.56 5.61
N ALA A 304 -3.60 -2.62 6.15
CA ALA A 304 -3.33 -4.00 5.85
C ALA A 304 -4.63 -4.60 5.27
N PRO A 305 -4.50 -5.55 4.35
CA PRO A 305 -5.63 -6.05 3.58
C PRO A 305 -6.71 -6.72 4.43
N PHE A 306 -7.86 -6.92 3.80
CA PHE A 306 -8.98 -7.73 4.29
C PHE A 306 -9.81 -7.16 5.45
N ARG A 307 -9.43 -6.04 6.08
CA ARG A 307 -10.22 -5.37 7.14
C ARG A 307 -11.20 -4.30 6.64
N ILE A 308 -11.84 -4.53 5.50
CA ILE A 308 -12.79 -3.54 4.94
C ILE A 308 -14.22 -3.72 5.49
N THR A 309 -14.50 -4.85 6.17
CA THR A 309 -15.71 -5.05 7.00
C THR A 309 -15.37 -4.76 8.46
N VAL A 310 -15.31 -3.48 8.84
CA VAL A 310 -15.01 -3.06 10.22
C VAL A 310 -16.04 -2.05 10.69
N SER A 311 -16.51 -2.21 11.93
CA SER A 311 -17.24 -1.17 12.65
C SER A 311 -16.22 -0.20 13.25
N PHE A 312 -16.23 1.05 12.80
CA PHE A 312 -15.43 2.11 13.39
C PHE A 312 -16.25 2.84 14.48
N PRO A 313 -16.11 2.50 15.77
CA PRO A 313 -16.69 3.33 16.81
C PRO A 313 -16.03 4.71 16.73
N TRP A 314 -16.84 5.75 16.55
CA TRP A 314 -16.39 7.12 16.39
C TRP A 314 -15.62 7.57 17.64
N LYS A 315 -14.28 7.51 17.59
CA LYS A 315 -13.40 7.99 18.65
C LYS A 315 -12.16 8.64 18.02
N GLY A 316 -12.34 9.87 17.51
CA GLY A 316 -11.26 10.85 17.22
C GLY A 316 -10.24 10.46 16.14
N SER A 317 -9.56 11.47 15.58
CA SER A 317 -8.62 11.34 14.46
C SER A 317 -7.23 11.90 14.79
N ALA A 318 -6.21 11.14 14.38
CA ALA A 318 -4.77 11.42 14.25
C ALA A 318 -3.79 10.93 15.36
N PRO A 319 -2.77 10.13 14.98
CA PRO A 319 -1.48 10.01 15.67
C PRO A 319 -0.69 11.32 15.75
N ARG A 320 0.01 11.55 16.86
CA ARG A 320 1.18 12.47 16.92
C ARG A 320 2.41 11.75 16.34
N SER A 321 3.23 12.47 15.58
CA SER A 321 4.57 12.07 15.14
C SER A 321 5.54 11.86 16.31
#